data_AF-A0A2N1JCJ9-F1
#
_entry.id   AF-A0A2N1JCJ9-F1
#
_cell.length_a   1.000
_cell.length_b   1.000
_cell.length_c   1.000
_cell.angle_alpha   90.00
_cell.angle_beta   90.00
_cell.angle_gamma   90.00
#
_symmetry.space_group_name_H-M   'P 1'
#
loop_
_entity.id
_entity.type
_entity.pdbx_description
1 polymer ?
#
loop_
_entity_poly.entity_id
_entity_poly.type
_entity_poly.pdbx_seq_one_letter_code
_entity_poly.pdbx_strand_id
1 'polypeptide(L)'
;MHVKFLCPDPPRGTPLLSAEASQGQAPFYFACTACQWDSKRLGIVADKPAELHSDILAAEKPSPQQRTFDQLRVHLAPEIKKNMQWHAALTDTDARPSMPKVLADMPHLSHYVHGSRSVHNFPASTQKVPRVMEFDTPRQAARMAKRREFVAQRHAADGGPRGITDMAQRRSMPWEQPYETSLLWPQRVKLVAKHTKKCQVCAHTLIRPEQRVSSARYRTKELAMHYLPSMHVSRRNDYLLLTLVNPHKDAMQVRLASKLEIDNWHPGLAA
;
A
#
# COMPACT_ATOMS: atom_id res chain seq x y z
N MET A 1 -1.85 15.14 3.59
CA MET A 1 -2.97 16.06 3.91
C MET A 1 -4.09 15.80 2.92
N HIS A 2 -5.35 15.69 3.38
CA HIS A 2 -6.50 15.56 2.47
C HIS A 2 -7.16 16.92 2.32
N VAL A 3 -6.77 17.62 1.25
CA VAL A 3 -7.36 18.88 0.82
C VAL A 3 -8.71 18.56 0.19
N LYS A 4 -9.78 19.24 0.64
CA LYS A 4 -11.15 18.85 0.26
C LYS A 4 -12.03 19.97 -0.29
N PHE A 5 -11.60 21.23 -0.28
CA PHE A 5 -12.49 22.32 -0.68
C PHE A 5 -11.77 23.40 -1.51
N LEU A 6 -12.45 23.82 -2.57
CA LEU A 6 -12.11 24.97 -3.39
C LEU A 6 -12.81 26.17 -2.74
N CYS A 7 -12.05 27.16 -2.31
CA CYS A 7 -12.60 28.34 -1.64
C CYS A 7 -12.34 29.59 -2.50
N PRO A 8 -13.37 30.42 -2.73
CA PRO A 8 -13.19 31.79 -3.21
C PRO A 8 -12.72 32.68 -2.05
N ASP A 9 -11.84 33.66 -2.32
CA ASP A 9 -11.43 34.67 -1.34
C ASP A 9 -11.95 36.05 -1.78
N PRO A 10 -13.10 36.53 -1.29
CA PRO A 10 -13.51 37.89 -1.61
C PRO A 10 -12.57 38.90 -0.91
N PRO A 11 -12.31 40.07 -1.52
CA PRO A 11 -11.41 41.07 -0.95
C PRO A 11 -11.86 41.51 0.45
N ARG A 12 -10.90 41.72 1.36
CA ARG A 12 -11.15 42.08 2.76
C ARG A 12 -12.01 43.36 2.83
N GLY A 13 -13.28 43.22 3.17
CA GLY A 13 -14.24 44.34 3.25
C GLY A 13 -15.67 43.97 2.84
N THR A 14 -15.87 42.88 2.11
CA THR A 14 -17.21 42.40 1.74
C THR A 14 -17.85 41.60 2.88
N PRO A 15 -19.09 41.90 3.28
CA PRO A 15 -19.78 41.14 4.33
C PRO A 15 -20.02 39.69 3.90
N LEU A 16 -19.78 38.74 4.80
CA LEU A 16 -19.88 37.28 4.56
C LEU A 16 -21.29 36.81 4.17
N LEU A 17 -22.31 37.66 4.33
CA LEU A 17 -23.70 37.42 3.97
C LEU A 17 -24.10 38.07 2.62
N SER A 18 -23.17 38.73 1.93
CA SER A 18 -23.42 39.34 0.62
C SER A 18 -23.65 38.27 -0.45
N ALA A 19 -24.44 38.62 -1.48
CA ALA A 19 -24.61 37.80 -2.67
C ALA A 19 -23.26 37.53 -3.37
N GLU A 20 -22.32 38.48 -3.27
CA GLU A 20 -20.95 38.39 -3.81
C GLU A 20 -20.12 37.30 -3.13
N ALA A 21 -20.25 37.14 -1.82
CA ALA A 21 -19.61 36.04 -1.07
C ALA A 21 -20.15 34.66 -1.49
N SER A 22 -21.38 34.60 -2.00
CA SER A 22 -22.02 33.38 -2.50
C SER A 22 -21.74 33.10 -3.99
N GLN A 23 -21.26 34.09 -4.74
CA GLN A 23 -20.99 33.97 -6.18
C GLN A 23 -19.61 33.38 -6.51
N GLY A 24 -18.75 33.20 -5.52
CA GLY A 24 -17.44 32.58 -5.70
C GLY A 24 -16.56 33.34 -6.66
N GLN A 25 -16.26 34.60 -6.33
CA GLN A 25 -15.33 35.41 -7.10
C GLN A 25 -13.87 34.97 -6.89
N ALA A 26 -13.07 35.15 -7.94
CA ALA A 26 -11.63 34.97 -7.87
C ALA A 26 -11.01 35.86 -6.76
N PRO A 27 -9.89 35.44 -6.15
CA PRO A 27 -9.09 34.26 -6.49
C PRO A 27 -9.54 32.96 -5.81
N PHE A 28 -9.35 31.84 -6.51
CA PHE A 28 -9.59 30.50 -5.99
C PHE A 28 -8.32 29.90 -5.41
N TYR A 29 -8.49 29.17 -4.30
CA TYR A 29 -7.41 28.44 -3.63
C TYR A 29 -7.94 27.17 -2.97
N PHE A 30 -7.04 26.29 -2.56
CA PHE A 30 -7.38 25.10 -1.81
C PHE A 30 -7.38 25.35 -0.31
N ALA A 31 -8.40 24.83 0.38
CA ALA A 31 -8.50 24.88 1.83
C ALA A 31 -8.85 23.51 2.44
N CYS A 32 -8.39 23.28 3.66
CA CYS A 32 -8.80 22.16 4.49
C CYS A 32 -9.69 22.65 5.64
N THR A 33 -10.93 22.16 5.72
CA THR A 33 -11.86 22.54 6.80
C THR A 33 -11.46 21.98 8.16
N ALA A 34 -10.69 20.88 8.21
CA ALA A 34 -10.32 20.23 9.46
C ALA A 34 -9.14 20.92 10.17
N CYS A 35 -8.10 21.28 9.42
CA CYS A 35 -6.88 21.87 9.99
C CYS A 35 -6.64 23.33 9.55
N GLN A 36 -7.58 23.93 8.82
CA GLN A 36 -7.50 25.32 8.33
C GLN A 36 -6.27 25.61 7.46
N TRP A 37 -5.67 24.58 6.87
CA TRP A 37 -4.58 24.74 5.92
C TRP A 37 -5.08 25.41 4.64
N ASP A 38 -4.28 26.33 4.10
CA ASP A 38 -4.54 27.09 2.89
C ASP A 38 -3.38 27.01 1.89
N SER A 39 -3.70 26.91 0.59
CA SER A 39 -2.69 26.83 -0.46
C SER A 39 -2.06 28.18 -0.85
N LYS A 40 -2.60 29.29 -0.31
CA LYS A 40 -2.08 30.65 -0.53
C LYS A 40 -0.61 30.77 -0.14
N ARG A 41 -0.20 30.10 0.93
CA ARG A 41 1.20 30.10 1.43
C ARG A 41 2.19 29.46 0.45
N LEU A 42 1.70 28.62 -0.45
CA LEU A 42 2.49 27.94 -1.47
C LEU A 42 2.43 28.64 -2.83
N GLY A 43 1.71 29.76 -2.93
CA GLY A 43 1.46 30.45 -4.19
C GLY A 43 0.51 29.71 -5.13
N ILE A 44 -0.22 28.69 -4.65
CA ILE A 44 -1.20 27.97 -5.47
C ILE A 44 -2.54 28.71 -5.35
N VAL A 45 -2.70 29.70 -6.22
CA VAL A 45 -3.86 30.60 -6.29
C VAL A 45 -4.14 30.85 -7.77
N ALA A 46 -5.39 30.73 -8.20
CA ALA A 46 -5.75 30.96 -9.59
C ALA A 46 -7.05 31.74 -9.74
N ASP A 47 -7.20 32.44 -10.87
CA ASP A 47 -8.41 33.21 -11.16
C ASP A 47 -9.58 32.32 -11.58
N LYS A 48 -9.29 31.12 -12.11
CA LYS A 48 -10.31 30.12 -12.44
C LYS A 48 -10.09 28.81 -11.69
N PRO A 49 -11.17 28.11 -11.27
CA PRO A 49 -11.04 26.83 -10.56
C PRO A 49 -10.29 25.76 -11.36
N ALA A 50 -10.43 25.77 -12.69
CA ALA A 50 -9.78 24.81 -13.58
C ALA A 50 -8.24 24.98 -13.63
N GLU A 51 -7.75 26.21 -13.43
CA GLU A 51 -6.32 26.56 -13.52
C GLU A 51 -5.54 26.06 -12.28
N LEU A 52 -6.19 25.95 -11.11
CA LEU A 52 -5.59 25.33 -9.91
C LEU A 52 -5.12 23.89 -10.16
N HIS A 53 -5.83 23.14 -11.01
CA HIS A 53 -5.45 21.76 -11.32
C HIS A 53 -4.22 21.69 -12.24
N SER A 54 -4.06 22.66 -13.16
CA SER A 54 -2.86 22.73 -14.02
C SER A 54 -1.59 22.98 -13.21
N ASP A 55 -1.66 23.76 -12.13
CA ASP A 55 -0.49 24.03 -11.28
C ASP A 55 -0.04 22.77 -10.53
N ILE A 56 -0.99 21.99 -9.98
CA ILE A 56 -0.70 20.69 -9.36
C ILE A 56 -0.12 19.71 -10.38
N LEU A 57 -0.70 19.64 -11.58
CA LEU A 57 -0.18 18.82 -12.68
C LEU A 57 1.24 19.24 -13.08
N ALA A 58 1.52 20.54 -13.11
CA ALA A 58 2.83 21.07 -13.45
C ALA A 58 3.88 20.76 -12.38
N ALA A 59 3.49 20.75 -11.10
CA ALA A 59 4.36 20.36 -10.00
C ALA A 59 4.68 18.85 -9.98
N GLU A 60 3.78 18.02 -10.53
CA GLU A 60 4.03 16.57 -10.70
C GLU A 60 5.00 16.25 -11.86
N LYS A 61 5.51 17.24 -12.60
CA LYS A 61 6.45 17.01 -13.70
C LYS A 61 7.65 16.17 -13.23
N PRO A 62 8.18 15.29 -14.10
CA PRO A 62 9.12 14.26 -13.71
C PRO A 62 10.35 14.88 -13.07
N SER A 63 10.65 14.40 -11.86
CA SER A 63 11.84 14.81 -11.13
C SER A 63 13.10 14.45 -11.95
N PRO A 64 14.23 15.15 -11.76
CA PRO A 64 15.49 14.78 -12.39
C PRO A 64 15.83 13.29 -12.22
N GLN A 65 15.50 12.74 -11.05
CA GLN A 65 15.67 11.33 -10.70
C GLN A 65 14.82 10.41 -11.59
N GLN A 66 13.61 10.83 -11.96
CA GLN A 66 12.75 10.07 -12.86
C GLN A 66 13.36 9.98 -14.28
N ARG A 67 13.98 11.07 -14.76
CA ARG A 67 14.71 11.04 -16.05
C ARG A 67 15.89 10.09 -15.99
N THR A 68 16.66 10.11 -14.91
CA THR A 68 17.77 9.18 -14.70
C THR A 68 17.27 7.73 -14.65
N PHE A 69 16.15 7.48 -13.95
CA PHE A 69 15.53 6.16 -13.91
C PHE A 69 15.09 5.68 -15.30
N ASP A 70 14.47 6.55 -16.11
CA ASP A 70 14.07 6.21 -17.47
C ASP A 70 15.28 5.86 -18.36
N GLN A 71 16.37 6.61 -18.25
CA GLN A 71 17.63 6.31 -18.94
C GLN A 71 18.19 4.94 -18.52
N LEU A 72 18.22 4.66 -17.21
CA LEU A 72 18.66 3.36 -16.69
C LEU A 72 17.78 2.22 -17.20
N ARG A 73 16.46 2.44 -17.27
CA ARG A 73 15.52 1.44 -17.77
C ARG A 73 15.79 1.10 -19.24
N VAL A 74 16.05 2.11 -20.07
CA VAL A 74 16.42 1.91 -21.49
C VAL A 74 17.75 1.18 -21.62
N HIS A 75 18.76 1.57 -20.84
CA HIS A 75 20.08 0.95 -20.86
C HIS A 75 20.06 -0.52 -20.37
N LEU A 76 19.30 -0.83 -19.32
CA LEU A 76 19.25 -2.17 -18.71
C LEU A 76 18.32 -3.14 -19.45
N ALA A 77 17.33 -2.64 -20.20
CA ALA A 77 16.42 -3.48 -20.97
C ALA A 77 17.10 -4.51 -21.89
N PRO A 78 18.12 -4.17 -22.72
CA PRO A 78 18.81 -5.17 -23.54
C PRO A 78 19.58 -6.19 -22.71
N GLU A 79 20.21 -5.79 -21.61
CA GLU A 79 20.95 -6.70 -20.74
C GLU A 79 20.02 -7.70 -20.05
N ILE A 80 18.86 -7.24 -19.58
CA ILE A 80 17.82 -8.12 -19.04
C ILE A 80 17.34 -9.09 -20.12
N LYS A 81 17.12 -8.62 -21.36
CA LYS A 81 16.70 -9.49 -22.47
C LYS A 81 17.73 -10.57 -22.80
N LYS A 82 19.01 -10.22 -22.87
CA LYS A 82 20.11 -11.19 -23.08
C LYS A 82 20.13 -12.23 -21.95
N ASN A 83 20.01 -11.78 -20.69
CA ASN A 83 19.99 -12.67 -19.55
C ASN A 83 18.78 -13.62 -19.56
N MET A 84 17.59 -13.10 -19.90
CA MET A 84 16.39 -13.91 -20.09
C MET A 84 16.55 -14.96 -21.21
N GLN A 85 17.17 -14.58 -22.33
CA GLN A 85 17.45 -15.51 -23.44
C GLN A 85 18.45 -16.60 -23.04
N TRP A 86 19.49 -16.23 -22.29
CA TRP A 86 20.47 -17.19 -21.77
C TRP A 86 19.83 -18.20 -20.82
N HIS A 87 19.03 -17.72 -19.85
CA HIS A 87 18.31 -18.60 -18.94
C HIS A 87 17.25 -19.45 -19.65
N ALA A 88 16.57 -18.91 -20.67
CA ALA A 88 15.64 -19.68 -21.49
C ALA A 88 16.34 -20.81 -22.24
N ALA A 89 17.50 -20.55 -22.84
CA ALA A 89 18.30 -21.56 -23.53
C ALA A 89 18.75 -22.68 -22.58
N LEU A 90 19.10 -22.36 -21.33
CA LEU A 90 19.44 -23.38 -20.33
C LEU A 90 18.23 -24.22 -19.91
N THR A 91 17.05 -23.62 -19.76
CA THR A 91 15.83 -24.38 -19.43
C THR A 91 15.33 -25.22 -20.60
N ASP A 92 15.59 -24.81 -21.84
CA ASP A 92 15.23 -25.58 -23.03
C ASP A 92 16.13 -26.81 -23.22
N THR A 93 17.36 -26.81 -22.64
CA THR A 93 18.22 -28.00 -22.64
C THR A 93 17.74 -29.14 -21.74
N ASP A 94 16.68 -28.97 -20.93
CA ASP A 94 15.98 -30.11 -20.30
C ASP A 94 15.08 -30.86 -21.32
N ALA A 95 14.86 -30.32 -22.53
CA ALA A 95 14.55 -31.13 -23.71
C ALA A 95 15.86 -31.69 -24.28
N ARG A 96 16.42 -32.69 -23.60
CA ARG A 96 17.61 -33.52 -23.95
C ARG A 96 18.57 -32.87 -24.98
N PRO A 97 19.77 -32.40 -24.59
CA PRO A 97 20.78 -32.11 -25.58
C PRO A 97 21.15 -33.44 -26.26
N SER A 98 20.85 -33.57 -27.55
CA SER A 98 21.38 -34.66 -28.36
C SER A 98 22.90 -34.54 -28.33
N MET A 99 23.56 -35.42 -27.57
CA MET A 99 25.01 -35.50 -27.51
C MET A 99 25.56 -35.62 -28.94
N PRO A 100 26.62 -34.87 -29.31
CA PRO A 100 27.34 -35.17 -30.54
C PRO A 100 27.84 -36.61 -30.45
N LYS A 101 27.53 -37.46 -31.46
CA LYS A 101 27.79 -38.91 -31.48
C LYS A 101 29.24 -39.28 -31.08
N VAL A 102 30.19 -38.36 -31.29
CA VAL A 102 31.61 -38.54 -30.96
C VAL A 102 31.87 -38.68 -29.44
N LEU A 103 31.02 -38.12 -28.57
CA LEU A 103 31.18 -38.26 -27.11
C LEU A 103 30.41 -39.45 -26.51
N ALA A 104 29.54 -40.12 -27.27
CA ALA A 104 28.76 -41.25 -26.78
C ALA A 104 29.59 -42.55 -26.70
N ASP A 105 30.64 -42.66 -27.52
CA ASP A 105 31.44 -43.88 -27.69
C ASP A 105 32.72 -43.92 -26.83
N MET A 106 32.90 -42.99 -25.89
CA MET A 106 34.02 -43.03 -24.93
C MET A 106 33.58 -43.57 -23.57
N PRO A 107 33.84 -44.86 -23.26
CA PRO A 107 33.55 -45.43 -21.95
C PRO A 107 34.62 -44.91 -20.99
N HIS A 108 34.38 -43.73 -20.40
CA HIS A 108 34.98 -43.20 -19.16
C HIS A 108 34.68 -41.70 -18.97
N LEU A 109 34.11 -41.00 -19.96
CA LEU A 109 33.78 -39.56 -19.84
C LEU A 109 32.32 -39.25 -19.47
N SER A 110 31.42 -40.24 -19.37
CA SER A 110 29.99 -39.99 -19.10
C SER A 110 29.71 -39.40 -17.70
N HIS A 111 30.65 -39.55 -16.76
CA HIS A 111 30.56 -38.99 -15.42
C HIS A 111 30.83 -37.48 -15.36
N TYR A 112 31.40 -36.86 -16.40
CA TYR A 112 31.78 -35.46 -16.39
C TYR A 112 30.63 -34.48 -16.75
N VAL A 113 29.51 -34.98 -17.28
CA VAL A 113 28.43 -34.10 -17.80
C VAL A 113 27.24 -33.97 -16.84
N HIS A 114 27.12 -34.84 -15.82
CA HIS A 114 26.01 -34.77 -14.84
C HIS A 114 26.33 -33.92 -13.59
N GLY A 115 27.50 -33.28 -13.53
CA GLY A 115 27.94 -32.50 -12.36
C GLY A 115 27.72 -30.99 -12.44
N SER A 116 27.40 -30.44 -13.62
CA SER A 116 27.36 -28.97 -13.82
C SER A 116 25.96 -28.38 -13.66
N ARG A 117 25.16 -28.87 -12.70
CA ARG A 117 24.19 -27.99 -12.06
C ARG A 117 25.01 -27.11 -11.12
N SER A 118 25.55 -26.03 -11.68
CA SER A 118 26.04 -24.89 -10.92
C SER A 118 24.86 -24.28 -10.17
N VAL A 119 24.45 -24.96 -9.10
CA VAL A 119 23.91 -24.28 -7.94
C VAL A 119 25.03 -23.34 -7.56
N HIS A 120 24.84 -22.05 -7.81
CA HIS A 120 25.63 -21.05 -7.13
C HIS A 120 25.39 -21.27 -5.63
N ASN A 121 26.17 -22.18 -5.04
CA ASN A 121 26.53 -22.13 -3.65
C ASN A 121 27.26 -20.81 -3.52
N PHE A 122 26.49 -19.75 -3.23
CA PHE A 122 27.04 -18.66 -2.46
C PHE A 122 27.79 -19.33 -1.32
N PRO A 123 29.12 -19.13 -1.16
CA PRO A 123 29.79 -19.62 0.02
C PRO A 123 28.98 -19.06 1.18
N ALA A 124 28.45 -19.95 2.02
CA ALA A 124 27.75 -19.57 3.22
C ALA A 124 28.73 -18.68 3.97
N SER A 125 28.50 -17.37 3.88
CA SER A 125 29.37 -16.38 4.49
C SER A 125 29.29 -16.67 5.97
N THR A 126 30.35 -17.26 6.51
CA THR A 126 30.62 -17.31 7.95
C THR A 126 31.04 -15.92 8.44
N GLN A 127 30.70 -14.84 7.72
CA GLN A 127 30.40 -13.59 8.38
C GLN A 127 29.31 -13.89 9.39
N LYS A 128 29.73 -14.02 10.64
CA LYS A 128 28.92 -13.69 11.81
C LYS A 128 28.08 -12.50 11.40
N VAL A 129 26.80 -12.74 11.08
CA VAL A 129 25.81 -11.68 11.02
C VAL A 129 26.05 -10.93 12.32
N PRO A 130 26.43 -9.64 12.30
CA PRO A 130 26.67 -8.93 13.53
C PRO A 130 25.42 -9.16 14.36
N ARG A 131 25.58 -9.90 15.47
CA ARG A 131 24.54 -10.02 16.49
C ARG A 131 24.05 -8.60 16.65
N VAL A 132 22.76 -8.37 16.40
CA VAL A 132 22.12 -7.05 16.58
C VAL A 132 22.70 -6.52 17.87
N MET A 133 23.64 -5.56 17.77
CA MET A 133 24.26 -5.03 18.95
C MET A 133 23.11 -4.42 19.71
N GLU A 134 22.87 -4.93 20.91
CA GLU A 134 21.98 -4.29 21.86
C GLU A 134 22.53 -2.88 22.03
N PHE A 135 21.80 -1.94 21.43
CA PHE A 135 22.37 -0.72 20.90
C PHE A 135 22.25 0.38 21.96
N ASP A 136 22.87 0.18 23.12
CA ASP A 136 22.83 1.14 24.22
C ASP A 136 24.23 1.49 24.70
N THR A 137 24.92 2.35 23.95
CA THR A 137 26.09 3.06 24.47
C THR A 137 25.69 4.47 24.94
N PRO A 138 26.12 4.92 26.14
CA PRO A 138 25.90 6.31 26.58
C PRO A 138 26.49 7.33 25.61
N ARG A 139 27.52 6.96 24.85
CA ARG A 139 28.08 7.77 23.75
C ARG A 139 27.11 7.98 22.60
N GLN A 140 26.31 6.97 22.24
CA GLN A 140 25.29 7.12 21.23
C GLN A 140 24.08 7.89 21.76
N ALA A 141 23.68 7.67 23.01
CA ALA A 141 22.66 8.49 23.67
C ALA A 141 23.08 9.98 23.67
N ALA A 142 24.33 10.28 24.00
CA ALA A 142 24.90 11.64 23.94
C ALA A 142 24.94 12.19 22.50
N ARG A 143 25.32 11.37 21.50
CA ARG A 143 25.29 11.77 20.09
C ARG A 143 23.86 12.06 19.61
N MET A 144 22.89 11.26 20.04
CA MET A 144 21.47 11.47 19.72
C MET A 144 20.90 12.67 20.46
N ALA A 145 21.31 12.94 21.71
CA ALA A 145 20.93 14.13 22.46
C ALA A 145 21.46 15.41 21.77
N LYS A 146 22.74 15.45 21.41
CA LYS A 146 23.33 16.57 20.65
C LYS A 146 22.66 16.76 19.29
N ARG A 147 22.29 15.67 18.62
CA ARG A 147 21.52 15.72 17.36
C ARG A 147 20.11 16.28 17.59
N ARG A 148 19.41 15.85 18.65
CA ARG A 148 18.09 16.38 19.03
C ARG A 148 18.15 17.87 19.35
N GLU A 149 19.18 18.31 20.07
CA GLU A 149 19.38 19.72 20.40
C GLU A 149 19.66 20.56 19.15
N PHE A 150 20.55 20.10 18.26
CA PHE A 150 20.79 20.78 16.98
C PHE A 150 19.52 20.86 16.12
N VAL A 151 18.74 19.77 16.07
CA VAL A 151 17.46 19.73 15.37
C VAL A 151 16.46 20.68 16.02
N ALA A 152 16.39 20.76 17.35
CA ALA A 152 15.53 21.68 18.08
C ALA A 152 15.93 23.16 17.88
N GLN A 153 17.22 23.47 17.84
CA GLN A 153 17.71 24.82 17.53
C GLN A 153 17.36 25.22 16.09
N ARG A 154 17.51 24.30 15.12
CA ARG A 154 17.02 24.52 13.76
C ARG A 154 15.51 24.72 13.73
N HIS A 155 14.76 23.87 14.42
CA HIS A 155 13.31 24.02 14.53
C HIS A 155 12.91 25.37 15.12
N ALA A 156 13.63 25.87 16.13
CA ALA A 156 13.37 27.17 16.72
C ALA A 156 13.63 28.31 15.72
N ALA A 157 14.69 28.21 14.91
CA ALA A 157 14.97 29.15 13.82
C ALA A 157 13.91 29.10 12.69
N ASP A 158 13.39 27.91 12.38
CA ASP A 158 12.42 27.66 11.30
C ASP A 158 10.95 27.90 11.73
N GLY A 159 10.68 28.53 12.89
CA GLY A 159 9.32 28.87 13.35
C GLY A 159 8.63 27.81 14.23
N GLY A 160 9.41 26.93 14.86
CA GLY A 160 8.98 25.91 15.81
C GLY A 160 8.46 24.62 15.15
N PRO A 161 7.83 23.71 15.93
CA PRO A 161 7.34 22.42 15.43
C PRO A 161 6.33 22.52 14.27
N ARG A 162 5.72 23.70 14.07
CA ARG A 162 4.75 23.97 13.01
C ARG A 162 5.39 24.33 11.67
N GLY A 163 6.67 24.72 11.66
CA GLY A 163 7.42 24.98 10.42
C GLY A 163 7.92 23.71 9.74
N ILE A 164 7.92 22.58 10.46
CA ILE A 164 8.50 21.32 10.01
C ILE A 164 7.43 20.27 9.74
N THR A 165 7.69 19.44 8.73
CA THR A 165 6.81 18.33 8.38
C THR A 165 6.97 17.14 9.34
N ASP A 166 5.84 16.58 9.73
CA ASP A 166 5.77 15.30 10.43
C ASP A 166 6.12 14.13 9.51
N MET A 167 6.50 12.99 10.09
CA MET A 167 6.79 11.75 9.38
C MET A 167 5.63 11.29 8.50
N ALA A 168 4.38 11.45 8.94
CA ALA A 168 3.22 11.11 8.10
C ALA A 168 3.13 12.04 6.87
N GLN A 169 3.47 13.32 7.02
CA GLN A 169 3.48 14.30 5.94
C GLN A 169 4.61 14.00 4.94
N ARG A 170 5.83 13.71 5.43
CA ARG A 170 6.97 13.30 4.57
C ARG A 170 6.66 12.05 3.77
N ARG A 171 6.10 11.02 4.43
CA ARG A 171 5.70 9.76 3.77
C ARG A 171 4.58 9.94 2.74
N SER A 172 3.84 11.05 2.79
CA SER A 172 2.84 11.36 1.78
C SER A 172 3.46 11.82 0.45
N MET A 173 4.74 12.22 0.45
CA MET A 173 5.54 12.55 -0.75
C MET A 173 6.84 11.75 -0.75
N PRO A 174 6.79 10.45 -1.06
CA PRO A 174 7.94 9.57 -0.90
C PRO A 174 9.15 9.97 -1.75
N TRP A 175 8.96 10.68 -2.87
CA TRP A 175 10.04 11.10 -3.78
C TRP A 175 10.81 12.35 -3.35
N GLU A 176 10.19 13.26 -2.59
CA GLU A 176 10.81 14.54 -2.19
C GLU A 176 11.01 14.65 -0.67
N GLN A 177 10.10 14.07 0.12
CA GLN A 177 10.13 14.04 1.59
C GLN A 177 10.54 15.39 2.23
N PRO A 178 9.85 16.50 1.89
CA PRO A 178 10.26 17.84 2.28
C PRO A 178 10.37 17.98 3.80
N TYR A 179 11.42 18.63 4.29
CA TYR A 179 11.60 18.88 5.72
C TYR A 179 10.74 20.03 6.22
N GLU A 180 10.58 21.07 5.42
CA GLU A 180 9.80 22.25 5.74
C GLU A 180 8.36 22.13 5.24
N THR A 181 7.43 22.71 5.99
CA THR A 181 6.00 22.74 5.62
C THR A 181 5.71 23.64 4.41
N SER A 182 6.56 24.62 4.15
CA SER A 182 6.56 25.49 2.96
C SER A 182 6.78 24.73 1.66
N LEU A 183 7.42 23.55 1.72
CA LEU A 183 7.70 22.69 0.57
C LEU A 183 6.68 21.55 0.44
N LEU A 184 5.67 21.48 1.30
CA LEU A 184 4.67 20.42 1.28
C LEU A 184 3.51 20.77 0.32
N TRP A 185 3.53 20.18 -0.88
CA TRP A 185 2.47 20.34 -1.87
C TRP A 185 1.14 19.59 -1.54
N PRO A 186 -0.02 20.07 -2.00
CA PRO A 186 -1.25 19.29 -1.94
C PRO A 186 -1.13 18.03 -2.83
N GLN A 187 -1.54 16.87 -2.30
CA GLN A 187 -1.53 15.60 -3.03
C GLN A 187 -2.93 15.24 -3.52
N ARG A 188 -3.02 14.59 -4.69
CA ARG A 188 -4.28 14.07 -5.21
C ARG A 188 -4.94 13.10 -4.23
N VAL A 189 -6.28 13.10 -4.25
CA VAL A 189 -7.06 12.14 -3.45
C VAL A 189 -6.77 10.73 -3.95
N LYS A 190 -6.40 9.84 -3.02
CA LYS A 190 -6.15 8.43 -3.34
C LYS A 190 -7.43 7.77 -3.82
N LEU A 191 -7.36 7.11 -4.97
CA LEU A 191 -8.47 6.31 -5.47
C LEU A 191 -8.68 5.10 -4.57
N VAL A 192 -9.95 4.76 -4.32
CA VAL A 192 -10.33 3.57 -3.56
C VAL A 192 -10.99 2.58 -4.50
N ALA A 193 -10.59 1.31 -4.43
CA ALA A 193 -11.16 0.24 -5.24
C ALA A 193 -12.33 -0.44 -4.52
N LYS A 194 -13.42 -0.70 -5.26
CA LYS A 194 -14.49 -1.60 -4.80
C LYS A 194 -14.09 -3.04 -5.12
N HIS A 195 -13.92 -3.87 -4.10
CA HIS A 195 -13.47 -5.26 -4.27
C HIS A 195 -14.63 -6.23 -4.52
N THR A 196 -14.42 -7.15 -5.47
CA THR A 196 -15.28 -8.31 -5.70
C THR A 196 -14.65 -9.53 -5.02
N LYS A 197 -15.46 -10.37 -4.37
CA LYS A 197 -15.00 -11.62 -3.76
C LYS A 197 -15.52 -12.81 -4.54
N LYS A 198 -14.60 -13.72 -4.89
CA LYS A 198 -14.89 -14.99 -5.55
C LYS A 198 -14.49 -16.16 -4.64
N CYS A 199 -15.22 -17.25 -4.74
CA CYS A 199 -14.84 -18.51 -4.11
C CYS A 199 -13.53 -19.01 -4.74
N GLN A 200 -12.62 -19.55 -3.91
CA GLN A 200 -11.35 -20.10 -4.39
C GLN A 200 -11.51 -21.47 -5.07
N VAL A 201 -12.57 -22.21 -4.74
CA VAL A 201 -12.82 -23.56 -5.28
C VAL A 201 -13.61 -23.50 -6.59
N CYS A 202 -14.76 -22.83 -6.60
CA CYS A 202 -15.66 -22.81 -7.77
C CYS A 202 -15.64 -21.52 -8.60
N ALA A 203 -14.80 -20.54 -8.23
CA ALA A 203 -14.72 -19.22 -8.87
C ALA A 203 -16.04 -18.40 -8.92
N HIS A 204 -17.12 -18.90 -8.29
CA HIS A 204 -18.40 -18.19 -8.19
C HIS A 204 -18.25 -16.87 -7.45
N THR A 205 -18.97 -15.84 -7.88
CA THR A 205 -18.87 -14.50 -7.29
C THR A 205 -19.81 -14.36 -6.10
N LEU A 206 -19.25 -14.39 -4.89
CA LEU A 206 -20.00 -14.28 -3.63
C LEU A 206 -20.41 -12.84 -3.34
N ILE A 207 -19.49 -11.89 -3.56
CA ILE A 207 -19.74 -10.47 -3.27
C ILE A 207 -19.38 -9.66 -4.50
N ARG A 208 -20.37 -8.96 -5.06
CA ARG A 208 -20.20 -8.00 -6.15
C ARG A 208 -20.82 -6.66 -5.76
N PRO A 209 -20.02 -5.66 -5.37
CA PRO A 209 -20.54 -4.33 -5.10
C PRO A 209 -21.06 -3.67 -6.38
N GLU A 210 -22.03 -2.77 -6.24
CA GLU A 210 -22.51 -1.98 -7.37
C GLU A 210 -21.43 -0.97 -7.81
N GLN A 211 -21.27 -0.78 -9.12
CA GLN A 211 -20.23 0.09 -9.68
C GLN A 211 -20.49 1.58 -9.42
N ARG A 212 -21.76 1.98 -9.20
CA ARG A 212 -22.14 3.37 -8.92
C ARG A 212 -21.41 3.89 -7.68
N VAL A 213 -20.68 5.00 -7.81
CA VAL A 213 -19.84 5.56 -6.73
C VAL A 213 -20.68 5.92 -5.50
N SER A 214 -21.88 6.44 -5.69
CA SER A 214 -22.81 6.80 -4.60
C SER A 214 -23.52 5.61 -3.95
N SER A 215 -23.50 4.43 -4.57
CA SER A 215 -24.24 3.26 -4.07
C SER A 215 -23.38 2.41 -3.14
N ALA A 216 -23.92 2.15 -1.95
CA ALA A 216 -23.43 1.14 -1.02
C ALA A 216 -24.08 -0.25 -1.25
N ARG A 217 -24.91 -0.40 -2.29
CA ARG A 217 -25.60 -1.66 -2.58
C ARG A 217 -24.67 -2.65 -3.27
N TYR A 218 -25.05 -3.91 -3.16
CA TYR A 218 -24.39 -5.03 -3.83
C TYR A 218 -25.29 -5.56 -4.93
N ARG A 219 -24.72 -5.85 -6.10
CA ARG A 219 -25.42 -6.56 -7.18
C ARG A 219 -25.57 -8.04 -6.85
N THR A 220 -24.59 -8.61 -6.13
CA THR A 220 -24.62 -10.00 -5.63
C THR A 220 -24.07 -10.00 -4.21
N LYS A 221 -24.80 -10.60 -3.27
CA LYS A 221 -24.48 -10.60 -1.84
C LYS A 221 -24.81 -11.96 -1.22
N GLU A 222 -23.99 -12.94 -1.53
CA GLU A 222 -24.02 -14.27 -0.90
C GLU A 222 -23.15 -14.24 0.35
N LEU A 223 -23.75 -13.86 1.49
CA LEU A 223 -23.07 -13.84 2.79
C LEU A 223 -23.47 -15.04 3.63
N ALA A 224 -22.50 -15.59 4.36
CA ALA A 224 -22.73 -16.68 5.30
C ALA A 224 -23.80 -16.35 6.36
N MET A 225 -23.96 -15.08 6.74
CA MET A 225 -24.99 -14.65 7.69
C MET A 225 -26.44 -14.92 7.22
N HIS A 226 -26.67 -15.11 5.92
CA HIS A 226 -27.99 -15.46 5.41
C HIS A 226 -28.27 -16.97 5.53
N TYR A 227 -27.22 -17.79 5.69
CA TYR A 227 -27.29 -19.24 5.63
C TYR A 227 -26.95 -19.93 6.95
N LEU A 228 -26.10 -19.31 7.77
CA LEU A 228 -25.67 -19.84 9.07
C LEU A 228 -26.49 -19.23 10.21
N PRO A 229 -26.76 -20.00 11.28
CA PRO A 229 -27.48 -19.49 12.44
C PRO A 229 -26.67 -18.39 13.13
N SER A 230 -27.36 -17.32 13.53
CA SER A 230 -26.72 -16.30 14.35
C SER A 230 -26.74 -16.75 15.82
N MET A 231 -25.57 -16.70 16.46
CA MET A 231 -25.38 -17.14 17.85
C MET A 231 -25.00 -15.95 18.71
N HIS A 232 -25.74 -15.73 19.79
CA HIS A 232 -25.51 -14.63 20.73
C HIS A 232 -25.36 -15.18 22.13
N VAL A 233 -24.27 -14.83 22.80
CA VAL A 233 -24.03 -15.18 24.21
C VAL A 233 -24.25 -13.93 25.03
N SER A 234 -25.17 -13.98 25.99
CA SER A 234 -25.35 -12.93 26.99
C SER A 234 -25.11 -13.48 28.38
N ARG A 235 -24.34 -12.76 29.18
CA ARG A 235 -24.09 -13.10 30.58
C ARG A 235 -25.17 -12.47 31.44
N ARG A 236 -25.91 -13.30 32.18
CA ARG A 236 -26.71 -12.89 33.33
C ARG A 236 -25.93 -13.27 34.60
N ASN A 237 -26.36 -12.76 35.76
CA ASN A 237 -25.58 -12.86 37.01
C ASN A 237 -25.08 -14.28 37.29
N ASP A 238 -25.97 -15.28 37.16
CA ASP A 238 -25.68 -16.67 37.55
C ASP A 238 -25.67 -17.67 36.39
N TYR A 239 -25.95 -17.24 35.16
CA TYR A 239 -25.97 -18.12 33.99
C TYR A 239 -25.61 -17.41 32.69
N LEU A 240 -25.14 -18.20 31.72
CA LEU A 240 -24.93 -17.76 30.34
C LEU A 240 -26.16 -18.12 29.51
N LEU A 241 -26.77 -17.12 28.88
CA LEU A 241 -27.85 -17.32 27.93
C LEU A 241 -27.28 -17.36 26.52
N LEU A 242 -27.35 -18.54 25.89
CA LEU A 242 -27.04 -18.76 24.49
C LEU A 242 -28.32 -18.66 23.66
N THR A 243 -28.42 -17.65 22.81
CA THR A 243 -29.53 -17.49 21.86
C THR A 243 -29.06 -17.86 20.47
N LEU A 244 -29.69 -18.87 19.88
CA LEU A 244 -29.44 -19.28 18.50
C LEU A 244 -30.65 -18.92 17.64
N VAL A 245 -30.44 -18.15 16.58
CA VAL A 245 -31.50 -17.77 15.64
C VAL A 245 -31.18 -18.38 14.28
N ASN A 246 -32.02 -19.32 13.86
CA ASN A 246 -31.97 -19.89 12.51
C ASN A 246 -32.51 -18.84 11.51
N PRO A 247 -31.72 -18.41 10.50
CA PRO A 247 -32.20 -17.50 9.46
C PRO A 247 -33.17 -18.18 8.47
N HIS A 248 -33.18 -19.51 8.40
CA HIS A 248 -34.03 -20.28 7.51
C HIS A 248 -35.32 -20.74 8.18
N LYS A 249 -36.34 -21.00 7.36
CA LYS A 249 -37.59 -21.63 7.80
C LYS A 249 -37.44 -23.14 7.98
N ASP A 250 -36.48 -23.74 7.29
CA ASP A 250 -36.25 -25.18 7.32
C ASP A 250 -35.59 -25.60 8.63
N ALA A 251 -35.83 -26.86 9.03
CA ALA A 251 -35.28 -27.42 10.24
C ALA A 251 -33.74 -27.46 10.18
N MET A 252 -33.08 -26.86 11.16
CA MET A 252 -31.63 -26.84 11.27
C MET A 252 -31.18 -27.80 12.38
N GLN A 253 -30.32 -28.75 12.03
CA GLN A 253 -29.74 -29.66 13.02
C GLN A 253 -28.57 -28.98 13.73
N VAL A 254 -28.70 -28.81 15.04
CA VAL A 254 -27.67 -28.21 15.89
C VAL A 254 -27.24 -29.27 16.88
N ARG A 255 -25.95 -29.57 16.92
CA ARG A 255 -25.36 -30.51 17.86
C ARG A 255 -24.31 -29.80 18.71
N LEU A 256 -24.35 -30.04 20.02
CA LEU A 256 -23.25 -29.66 20.91
C LEU A 256 -22.11 -30.67 20.69
N ALA A 257 -20.93 -30.16 20.40
CA ALA A 257 -19.73 -30.97 20.23
C ALA A 257 -18.75 -30.67 21.35
N SER A 258 -18.08 -31.71 21.84
CA SER A 258 -16.94 -31.57 22.74
C SER A 258 -15.74 -30.96 22.01
N LYS A 259 -14.79 -30.41 22.77
CA LYS A 259 -13.58 -29.80 22.19
C LYS A 259 -12.79 -30.78 21.31
N LEU A 260 -12.68 -32.04 21.75
CA LEU A 260 -11.98 -33.10 21.01
C LEU A 260 -12.64 -33.42 19.66
N GLU A 261 -13.96 -33.30 19.55
CA GLU A 261 -14.67 -33.54 18.29
C GLU A 261 -14.51 -32.38 17.30
N ILE A 262 -14.36 -31.14 17.79
CA ILE A 262 -14.13 -29.96 16.96
C ILE A 262 -12.71 -29.98 16.38
N ASP A 263 -11.71 -30.29 17.22
CA ASP A 263 -10.30 -30.32 16.81
C ASP A 263 -10.02 -31.40 15.76
N ASN A 264 -10.79 -32.50 15.78
CA ASN A 264 -10.72 -33.60 14.81
C ASN A 264 -11.69 -33.44 13.62
N TRP A 265 -12.39 -32.30 13.51
CA TRP A 265 -13.34 -32.09 12.41
C TRP A 265 -12.61 -31.77 11.11
N HIS A 266 -12.77 -32.63 10.10
CA HIS A 266 -12.26 -32.42 8.75
C HIS A 266 -13.41 -32.27 7.75
N PRO A 267 -13.47 -31.18 6.97
CA PRO A 267 -14.59 -30.87 6.07
C PRO A 267 -14.76 -31.82 4.87
N GLY A 268 -13.96 -32.89 4.76
CA GLY A 268 -13.93 -33.79 3.58
C GLY A 268 -14.21 -35.28 3.86
N LEU A 269 -14.54 -35.67 5.09
CA LEU A 269 -14.74 -37.09 5.47
C LEU A 269 -16.20 -37.48 5.74
N ALA A 270 -17.15 -36.55 5.58
CA ALA A 270 -18.57 -36.85 5.67
C ALA A 270 -19.18 -36.84 4.26
N ALA A 271 -19.01 -37.97 3.57
CA ALA A 271 -19.90 -38.44 2.50
C ALA A 271 -20.49 -39.77 2.94
#